data_AF-A0A5C6RLE1-F1
#
_entry.id   AF-A0A5C6RLE1-F1
#
_cell.length_a   1.000
_cell.length_b   1.000
_cell.length_c   1.000
_cell.angle_alpha   90.00
_cell.angle_beta   90.00
_cell.angle_gamma   90.00
#
_symmetry.space_group_name_H-M   'P 1'
#
loop_
_entity.id
_entity.type
_entity.pdbx_description
1 polymer ?
#
loop_
_entity_poly.entity_id
_entity_poly.type
_entity_poly.pdbx_seq_one_letter_code
_entity_poly.pdbx_strand_id
1 'polypeptide(L)'
;MAYCSPVEPPRASAPQLTAHTAVAAASGYEVQWGRTAIPLSAYANPKVYRGQAAVGLEEFHELLGQPISLSYLGDSLAFELVGIHRLPYRRFDPFGISFPDYSDSAGLAPEISDIFRSGIRPGDAIGLHLSAGDSTIIQFAQLYIKDPYQSYTPEVRVPEVRHTDDTYGFQVIQESGQRPILRVDTASGPTRHIYQLYEQNNTYRVVHIPGFKTARRLLTDRDQLFATQDIRRAEVLDTSLSDWMLLPELTGYEGLQARLDWGGMTASPESPPYHLWAFQSALGQEPRLLIGADSFRIHGFELTISGEASRPQLFAGTAVAAAPLQKVLWQTPPASSVYFNRLVVSRPGAPDQLLLFPQAFAFHIERLLPYELEISKGTAGQPRAMAGESWMKLENYPLRAALCWLLSLEEGQIDWQAVGPEPSMTVAFASKAYAPHTARELIAHELLQGYGLRMDWAAPPAQYVLEVADEALLKQFHNPEDSLQVYHNRYDHLVFALGADMDEVSGLLEEAFGKPVVNGTGQPTSMGFRVELDLGSVAACRKALQRTGLRLRADYSCARLRVSPSHTAQ
;
A
#
# COMPACT_ATOMS: atom_id res chain seq x y z
N MET A 1 20.48 55.08 18.90
CA MET A 1 20.07 55.36 17.51
C MET A 1 20.05 54.03 16.77
N ALA A 2 18.86 53.59 16.39
CA ALA A 2 18.62 52.28 15.80
C ALA A 2 19.05 52.24 14.33
N TYR A 3 19.74 51.18 13.93
CA TYR A 3 20.05 50.87 12.54
C TYR A 3 18.85 50.15 11.91
N CYS A 4 18.27 50.75 10.86
CA CYS A 4 17.27 50.10 10.02
C CYS A 4 17.96 49.29 8.92
N SER A 5 17.67 47.98 8.88
CA SER A 5 17.99 47.10 7.76
C SER A 5 17.16 47.43 6.52
N PRO A 6 17.66 47.18 5.30
CA PRO A 6 16.90 47.35 4.08
C PRO A 6 15.80 46.27 3.94
N VAL A 7 14.64 46.73 3.47
CA VAL A 7 13.44 45.94 3.18
C VAL A 7 13.71 44.99 2.01
N GLU A 8 13.53 43.69 2.24
CA GLU A 8 13.47 42.66 1.19
C GLU A 8 12.30 42.97 0.22
N PRO A 9 12.49 42.84 -1.11
CA PRO A 9 11.38 42.95 -2.03
C PRO A 9 10.42 41.75 -1.86
N PRO A 10 9.11 41.94 -2.07
CA PRO A 10 8.15 40.85 -1.93
C PRO A 10 8.48 39.72 -2.91
N ARG A 11 8.62 38.49 -2.37
CA ARG A 11 8.68 37.26 -3.16
C ARG A 11 7.50 37.24 -4.12
N ALA A 12 7.79 37.23 -5.42
CA ALA A 12 6.80 37.00 -6.45
C ALA A 12 6.10 35.67 -6.19
N SER A 13 4.80 35.73 -5.89
CA SER A 13 3.92 34.57 -5.87
C SER A 13 3.94 33.92 -7.26
N ALA A 14 4.12 32.60 -7.30
CA ALA A 14 4.02 31.80 -8.52
C ALA A 14 2.72 32.13 -9.28
N PRO A 15 2.73 32.11 -10.63
CA PRO A 15 1.54 32.38 -11.43
C PRO A 15 0.45 31.35 -11.08
N GLN A 16 -0.64 31.83 -10.47
CA GLN A 16 -1.86 31.05 -10.34
C GLN A 16 -2.48 30.90 -11.73
N LEU A 17 -2.60 29.66 -12.20
CA LEU A 17 -3.41 29.32 -13.36
C LEU A 17 -4.88 29.60 -13.02
N THR A 18 -5.42 30.69 -13.56
CA THR A 18 -6.86 30.94 -13.54
C THR A 18 -7.55 29.98 -14.50
N ALA A 19 -8.15 28.93 -13.95
CA ALA A 19 -9.03 28.02 -14.68
C ALA A 19 -10.34 28.75 -15.02
N HIS A 20 -10.55 29.04 -16.30
CA HIS A 20 -11.88 29.38 -16.81
C HIS A 20 -12.64 28.09 -17.09
N THR A 21 -13.74 27.93 -16.37
CA THR A 21 -14.63 26.78 -16.35
C THR A 21 -15.48 26.65 -17.61
N ALA A 22 -15.81 25.41 -17.96
CA ALA A 22 -17.18 24.98 -18.17
C ALA A 22 -17.37 23.58 -17.57
N VAL A 23 -17.37 23.52 -16.23
CA VAL A 23 -18.03 22.42 -15.49
C VAL A 23 -19.50 22.48 -15.91
N ALA A 24 -20.14 21.34 -16.20
CA ALA A 24 -21.59 21.31 -16.33
C ALA A 24 -22.17 21.96 -15.06
N ALA A 25 -22.74 23.17 -15.20
CA ALA A 25 -23.10 23.98 -14.06
C ALA A 25 -23.91 23.15 -13.07
N ALA A 26 -23.56 23.19 -11.78
CA ALA A 26 -24.38 22.62 -10.73
C ALA A 26 -25.80 23.13 -10.96
N SER A 27 -26.77 22.22 -11.12
CA SER A 27 -28.09 22.59 -11.63
C SER A 27 -28.89 23.43 -10.64
N GLY A 28 -28.35 23.70 -9.44
CA GLY A 28 -29.05 24.34 -8.32
C GLY A 28 -30.04 23.42 -7.62
N TYR A 29 -30.33 22.24 -8.17
CA TYR A 29 -31.25 21.27 -7.58
C TYR A 29 -30.55 20.32 -6.60
N GLU A 30 -31.21 20.04 -5.48
CA GLU A 30 -30.73 19.14 -4.43
C GLU A 30 -31.91 18.39 -3.81
N VAL A 31 -31.79 17.06 -3.67
CA VAL A 31 -32.71 16.27 -2.86
C VAL A 31 -32.14 16.19 -1.46
N GLN A 32 -32.91 16.63 -0.47
CA GLN A 32 -32.57 16.47 0.93
C GLN A 32 -33.40 15.31 1.49
N TRP A 33 -32.74 14.33 2.09
CA TRP A 33 -33.39 13.32 2.91
C TRP A 33 -32.86 13.46 4.32
N GLY A 34 -33.65 14.07 5.19
CA GLY A 34 -33.22 14.29 6.56
C GLY A 34 -31.97 15.17 6.65
N ARG A 35 -30.85 14.62 7.14
CA ARG A 35 -29.53 15.28 7.14
C ARG A 35 -28.69 15.06 5.88
N THR A 36 -29.11 14.18 4.98
CA THR A 36 -28.33 13.82 3.79
C THR A 36 -28.76 14.65 2.59
N ALA A 37 -27.80 15.35 1.99
CA ALA A 37 -27.98 16.06 0.73
C ALA A 37 -27.52 15.19 -0.46
N ILE A 38 -28.35 15.12 -1.50
CA ILE A 38 -28.05 14.45 -2.77
C ILE A 38 -28.00 15.53 -3.85
N PRO A 39 -26.80 16.01 -4.23
CA PRO A 39 -26.67 17.03 -5.25
C PRO A 39 -27.09 16.48 -6.61
N LEU A 40 -27.89 17.24 -7.35
CA LEU A 40 -28.35 16.83 -8.67
C LEU A 40 -27.52 17.49 -9.78
N SER A 41 -27.39 16.75 -10.88
CA SER A 41 -26.75 17.20 -12.12
C SER A 41 -27.68 16.93 -13.29
N ALA A 42 -27.68 17.83 -14.28
CA ALA A 42 -28.46 17.63 -15.50
C ALA A 42 -27.99 16.37 -16.23
N TYR A 43 -28.92 15.48 -16.55
CA TYR A 43 -28.66 14.21 -17.23
C TYR A 43 -29.15 14.24 -18.67
N ALA A 44 -30.38 14.71 -18.90
CA ALA A 44 -30.98 14.81 -20.22
C ALA A 44 -31.95 15.99 -20.32
N ASN A 45 -32.22 16.42 -21.56
CA ASN A 45 -33.18 17.48 -21.83
C ASN A 45 -34.56 16.90 -22.21
N PRO A 46 -35.67 17.59 -21.88
CA PRO A 46 -35.76 18.73 -20.94
C PRO A 46 -35.90 18.26 -19.48
N LYS A 47 -35.20 18.94 -18.55
CA LYS A 47 -35.36 18.83 -17.07
C LYS A 47 -35.24 17.42 -16.46
N VAL A 48 -34.34 16.57 -16.98
CA VAL A 48 -34.03 15.28 -16.37
C VAL A 48 -32.75 15.39 -15.55
N TYR A 49 -32.84 15.07 -14.27
CA TYR A 49 -31.71 15.16 -13.34
C TYR A 49 -31.33 13.81 -12.73
N ARG A 50 -30.04 13.69 -12.39
CA ARG A 50 -29.50 12.57 -11.63
C ARG A 50 -28.65 13.02 -10.46
N GLY A 51 -28.64 12.27 -9.38
CA GLY A 51 -27.79 12.53 -8.22
C GLY A 51 -27.38 11.24 -7.54
N GLN A 52 -26.30 11.31 -6.76
CA GLN A 52 -25.86 10.20 -5.95
C GLN A 52 -25.31 10.69 -4.61
N ALA A 53 -25.59 9.92 -3.56
CA ALA A 53 -25.01 10.08 -2.24
C ALA A 53 -24.75 8.69 -1.61
N ALA A 54 -24.00 8.65 -0.51
CA ALA A 54 -23.71 7.42 0.20
C ALA A 54 -23.80 7.62 1.72
N VAL A 55 -24.47 6.70 2.41
CA VAL A 55 -24.72 6.75 3.87
C VAL A 55 -24.43 5.40 4.51
N GLY A 56 -24.18 5.37 5.82
CA GLY A 56 -24.09 4.11 6.56
C GLY A 56 -25.45 3.40 6.70
N LEU A 57 -25.45 2.09 7.01
CA LEU A 57 -26.71 1.34 7.20
C LEU A 57 -27.56 1.91 8.36
N GLU A 58 -26.95 2.19 9.51
CA GLU A 58 -27.67 2.77 10.65
C GLU A 58 -28.18 4.19 10.36
N GLU A 59 -27.36 4.99 9.67
CA GLU A 59 -27.77 6.32 9.21
C GLU A 59 -28.97 6.21 8.26
N PHE A 60 -28.95 5.26 7.33
CA PHE A 60 -30.10 4.99 6.48
C PHE A 60 -31.34 4.59 7.29
N HIS A 61 -31.21 3.76 8.33
CA HIS A 61 -32.34 3.42 9.21
C HIS A 61 -32.94 4.64 9.92
N GLU A 62 -32.11 5.62 10.30
CA GLU A 62 -32.56 6.90 10.84
C GLU A 62 -33.28 7.74 9.77
N LEU A 63 -32.76 7.77 8.54
CA LEU A 63 -33.34 8.52 7.42
C LEU A 63 -34.77 8.07 7.09
N LEU A 64 -35.10 6.79 7.23
CA LEU A 64 -36.45 6.29 6.95
C LEU A 64 -37.55 7.04 7.73
N GLY A 65 -37.24 7.52 8.95
CA GLY A 65 -38.15 8.33 9.77
C GLY A 65 -38.11 9.83 9.49
N GLN A 66 -37.29 10.30 8.55
CA GLN A 66 -37.07 11.71 8.24
C GLN A 66 -37.72 12.10 6.90
N PRO A 67 -38.14 13.37 6.74
CA PRO A 67 -38.76 13.81 5.51
C PRO A 67 -37.76 13.88 4.36
N ILE A 68 -38.28 13.67 3.15
CA ILE A 68 -37.60 13.97 1.89
C ILE A 68 -38.09 15.34 1.43
N SER A 69 -37.20 16.21 0.96
CA SER A 69 -37.54 17.47 0.30
C SER A 69 -36.68 17.67 -0.94
N LEU A 70 -37.20 18.44 -1.89
CA LEU A 70 -36.47 18.87 -3.08
C LEU A 70 -36.31 20.38 -3.02
N SER A 71 -35.11 20.89 -3.25
CA SER A 71 -34.87 22.33 -3.34
C SER A 71 -34.21 22.72 -4.65
N TYR A 72 -34.45 23.96 -5.08
CA TYR A 72 -33.75 24.63 -6.16
C TYR A 72 -33.20 25.97 -5.66
N LEU A 73 -31.88 26.12 -5.66
CA LEU A 73 -31.18 27.32 -5.15
C LEU A 73 -31.62 27.73 -3.72
N GLY A 74 -32.01 26.74 -2.91
CA GLY A 74 -32.47 26.93 -1.52
C GLY A 74 -33.98 27.03 -1.34
N ASP A 75 -34.75 27.16 -2.42
CA ASP A 75 -36.22 27.21 -2.37
C ASP A 75 -36.83 25.81 -2.46
N SER A 76 -37.71 25.45 -1.52
CA SER A 76 -38.37 24.14 -1.47
C SER A 76 -39.41 23.98 -2.57
N LEU A 77 -39.43 22.82 -3.22
CA LEU A 77 -40.38 22.42 -4.25
C LEU A 77 -41.26 21.28 -3.74
N ALA A 78 -42.57 21.37 -3.98
CA ALA A 78 -43.51 20.32 -3.63
C ALA A 78 -43.38 19.11 -4.58
N PHE A 79 -43.46 17.91 -4.00
CA PHE A 79 -43.50 16.66 -4.76
C PHE A 79 -44.90 16.38 -5.32
N GLU A 80 -44.92 15.85 -6.54
CA GLU A 80 -46.09 15.18 -7.13
C GLU A 80 -45.98 13.65 -7.00
N LEU A 81 -44.76 13.12 -6.93
CA LEU A 81 -44.52 11.69 -6.75
C LEU A 81 -43.17 11.48 -6.08
N VAL A 82 -43.14 10.61 -5.08
CA VAL A 82 -41.91 10.05 -4.53
C VAL A 82 -41.96 8.54 -4.71
N GLY A 83 -41.07 7.97 -5.50
CA GLY A 83 -40.87 6.54 -5.66
C GLY A 83 -39.56 6.13 -5.00
N ILE A 84 -39.60 5.11 -4.14
CA ILE A 84 -38.41 4.55 -3.48
C ILE A 84 -38.31 3.08 -3.85
N HIS A 85 -37.13 2.64 -4.26
CA HIS A 85 -36.89 1.24 -4.60
C HIS A 85 -35.46 0.78 -4.30
N ARG A 86 -35.29 -0.50 -3.97
CA ARG A 86 -33.97 -1.14 -3.94
C ARG A 86 -33.52 -1.48 -5.37
N LEU A 87 -32.23 -1.31 -5.62
CA LEU A 87 -31.57 -1.62 -6.89
C LEU A 87 -30.73 -2.90 -6.77
N PRO A 88 -30.60 -3.69 -7.86
CA PRO A 88 -31.30 -3.51 -9.14
C PRO A 88 -32.79 -3.81 -9.01
N TYR A 89 -33.63 -2.97 -9.63
CA TYR A 89 -35.09 -3.11 -9.55
C TYR A 89 -35.52 -4.48 -10.07
N ARG A 90 -36.12 -5.29 -9.19
CA ARG A 90 -36.79 -6.53 -9.59
C ARG A 90 -38.29 -6.29 -9.60
N ARG A 91 -38.96 -6.66 -10.69
CA ARG A 91 -40.42 -6.57 -10.78
C ARG A 91 -41.01 -7.44 -9.67
N PHE A 92 -41.91 -6.88 -8.85
CA PHE A 92 -42.50 -7.48 -7.63
C PHE A 92 -41.61 -7.54 -6.39
N ASP A 93 -40.51 -6.77 -6.35
CA ASP A 93 -39.72 -6.61 -5.14
C ASP A 93 -40.51 -5.81 -4.08
N PRO A 94 -40.65 -6.27 -2.81
CA PRO A 94 -41.31 -5.52 -1.74
C PRO A 94 -40.71 -4.13 -1.49
N PHE A 95 -39.51 -3.85 -2.00
CA PHE A 95 -38.88 -2.53 -1.86
C PHE A 95 -39.39 -1.49 -2.86
N GLY A 96 -40.24 -1.81 -3.84
CA GLY A 96 -40.73 -0.81 -4.82
C GLY A 96 -42.03 -0.13 -4.39
N ILE A 97 -41.94 1.08 -3.82
CA ILE A 97 -43.10 1.79 -3.28
C ILE A 97 -43.18 3.23 -3.81
N SER A 98 -44.39 3.65 -4.20
CA SER A 98 -44.66 4.98 -4.75
C SER A 98 -45.67 5.74 -3.89
N PHE A 99 -45.40 7.02 -3.66
CA PHE A 99 -46.19 7.96 -2.88
C PHE A 99 -46.64 9.12 -3.79
N PRO A 100 -47.84 9.03 -4.39
CA PRO A 100 -48.37 10.08 -5.26
C PRO A 100 -48.83 11.34 -4.52
N ASP A 101 -48.94 11.28 -3.18
CA ASP A 101 -49.35 12.41 -2.32
C ASP A 101 -48.39 12.58 -1.13
N TYR A 102 -47.08 12.50 -1.39
CA TYR A 102 -46.07 12.68 -0.34
C TYR A 102 -46.11 14.11 0.19
N SER A 103 -46.22 14.27 1.52
CA SER A 103 -46.16 15.58 2.17
C SER A 103 -44.89 15.70 3.00
N ASP A 104 -44.20 16.84 2.87
CA ASP A 104 -42.88 17.13 3.44
C ASP A 104 -42.82 17.11 4.99
N SER A 105 -43.93 16.75 5.66
CA SER A 105 -44.07 16.83 7.12
C SER A 105 -43.94 15.50 7.86
N ALA A 106 -44.00 14.36 7.15
CA ALA A 106 -43.82 13.05 7.75
C ALA A 106 -42.85 12.20 6.91
N GLY A 107 -41.92 11.51 7.56
CA GLY A 107 -41.05 10.52 6.91
C GLY A 107 -41.85 9.35 6.31
N LEU A 108 -41.18 8.26 5.97
CA LEU A 108 -41.88 7.09 5.44
C LEU A 108 -42.79 6.48 6.50
N ALA A 109 -43.92 5.91 6.06
CA ALA A 109 -44.82 5.18 6.95
C ALA A 109 -44.06 4.07 7.71
N PRO A 110 -44.39 3.79 8.98
CA PRO A 110 -43.67 2.80 9.79
C PRO A 110 -43.56 1.42 9.13
N GLU A 111 -44.63 0.95 8.49
CA GLU A 111 -44.68 -0.36 7.83
C GLU A 111 -43.67 -0.45 6.67
N ILE A 112 -43.47 0.66 5.97
CA ILE A 112 -42.51 0.77 4.87
C ILE A 112 -41.10 0.85 5.42
N SER A 113 -40.91 1.64 6.48
CA SER A 113 -39.63 1.72 7.18
C SER A 113 -39.19 0.33 7.67
N ASP A 114 -40.10 -0.49 8.20
CA ASP A 114 -39.80 -1.84 8.67
C ASP A 114 -39.39 -2.80 7.54
N ILE A 115 -40.02 -2.68 6.37
CA ILE A 115 -39.60 -3.42 5.17
C ILE A 115 -38.14 -3.08 4.84
N PHE A 116 -37.80 -1.79 4.72
CA PHE A 116 -36.43 -1.38 4.40
C PHE A 116 -35.43 -1.76 5.51
N ARG A 117 -35.77 -1.57 6.80
CA ARG A 117 -34.90 -1.96 7.94
C ARG A 117 -34.57 -3.44 7.96
N SER A 118 -35.56 -4.30 7.69
CA SER A 118 -35.37 -5.74 7.71
C SER A 118 -34.67 -6.27 6.46
N GLY A 119 -34.80 -5.57 5.33
CA GLY A 119 -34.43 -6.05 4.01
C GLY A 119 -33.16 -5.47 3.38
N ILE A 120 -32.78 -4.26 3.75
CA ILE A 120 -31.59 -3.58 3.22
C ILE A 120 -30.33 -4.09 3.91
N ARG A 121 -29.27 -4.23 3.13
CA ARG A 121 -27.94 -4.68 3.54
C ARG A 121 -26.89 -3.66 3.12
N PRO A 122 -25.72 -3.65 3.78
CA PRO A 122 -24.59 -2.89 3.28
C PRO A 122 -24.27 -3.31 1.84
N GLY A 123 -24.00 -2.34 0.96
CA GLY A 123 -23.75 -2.55 -0.47
C GLY A 123 -24.98 -2.41 -1.37
N ASP A 124 -26.19 -2.37 -0.78
CA ASP A 124 -27.41 -2.07 -1.54
C ASP A 124 -27.43 -0.62 -2.02
N ALA A 125 -28.22 -0.36 -3.05
CA ALA A 125 -28.52 1.00 -3.45
C ALA A 125 -30.03 1.24 -3.51
N ILE A 126 -30.42 2.44 -3.10
CA ILE A 126 -31.81 2.89 -3.04
C ILE A 126 -32.00 3.93 -4.14
N GLY A 127 -32.85 3.62 -5.12
CA GLY A 127 -33.28 4.55 -6.15
C GLY A 127 -34.46 5.38 -5.67
N LEU A 128 -34.34 6.69 -5.84
CA LEU A 128 -35.40 7.68 -5.69
C LEU A 128 -35.83 8.14 -7.09
N HIS A 129 -37.12 8.03 -7.37
CA HIS A 129 -37.75 8.56 -8.56
C HIS A 129 -38.72 9.66 -8.13
N LEU A 130 -38.41 10.91 -8.44
CA LEU A 130 -39.16 12.06 -7.94
C LEU A 130 -39.72 12.87 -9.11
N SER A 131 -40.96 13.33 -8.98
CA SER A 131 -41.51 14.38 -9.84
C SER A 131 -41.97 15.56 -8.99
N ALA A 132 -41.75 16.77 -9.49
CA ALA A 132 -42.07 18.01 -8.80
C ALA A 132 -43.07 18.85 -9.60
N GLY A 133 -43.82 19.71 -8.90
CA GLY A 133 -44.93 20.50 -9.46
C GLY A 133 -44.58 21.46 -10.61
N ASP A 134 -43.30 21.72 -10.86
CA ASP A 134 -42.82 22.56 -11.99
C ASP A 134 -42.52 21.74 -13.26
N SER A 135 -43.03 20.50 -13.32
CA SER A 135 -42.73 19.50 -14.36
C SER A 135 -41.26 19.04 -14.40
N THR A 136 -40.49 19.24 -13.33
CA THR A 136 -39.15 18.64 -13.19
C THR A 136 -39.27 17.16 -12.88
N ILE A 137 -38.55 16.33 -13.64
CA ILE A 137 -38.49 14.89 -13.45
C ILE A 137 -37.07 14.52 -12.98
N ILE A 138 -36.96 14.08 -11.73
CA ILE A 138 -35.74 13.48 -11.22
C ILE A 138 -35.86 11.98 -11.50
N GLN A 139 -35.37 11.60 -12.67
CA GLN A 139 -35.47 10.22 -13.14
C GLN A 139 -34.69 9.27 -12.24
N PHE A 140 -33.59 9.73 -11.62
CA PHE A 140 -32.78 8.86 -10.78
C PHE A 140 -31.89 9.62 -9.78
N ALA A 141 -32.31 9.71 -8.52
CA ALA A 141 -31.42 10.04 -7.41
C ALA A 141 -31.11 8.75 -6.64
N GLN A 142 -29.84 8.45 -6.39
CA GLN A 142 -29.43 7.18 -5.81
C GLN A 142 -28.74 7.38 -4.45
N LEU A 143 -29.17 6.60 -3.47
CA LEU A 143 -28.54 6.54 -2.15
C LEU A 143 -27.88 5.18 -1.98
N TYR A 144 -26.56 5.14 -1.98
CA TYR A 144 -25.78 3.92 -1.76
C TYR A 144 -25.62 3.65 -0.27
N ILE A 145 -25.90 2.42 0.16
CA ILE A 145 -25.66 1.98 1.53
C ILE A 145 -24.21 1.50 1.61
N LYS A 146 -23.37 2.24 2.32
CA LYS A 146 -21.94 1.93 2.46
C LYS A 146 -21.78 0.53 3.04
N ASP A 147 -21.06 -0.32 2.32
CA ASP A 147 -20.60 -1.60 2.84
C ASP A 147 -19.27 -1.40 3.58
N PRO A 148 -19.24 -1.54 4.92
CA PRO A 148 -18.00 -1.41 5.68
C PRO A 148 -17.02 -2.55 5.38
N TYR A 149 -17.47 -3.64 4.76
CA TYR A 149 -16.67 -4.81 4.38
C TYR A 149 -16.31 -4.84 2.89
N GLN A 150 -16.82 -3.90 2.10
CA GLN A 150 -16.47 -3.82 0.69
C GLN A 150 -14.99 -3.44 0.54
N SER A 151 -14.28 -4.26 -0.24
CA SER A 151 -12.91 -3.96 -0.63
C SER A 151 -12.83 -2.60 -1.31
N TYR A 152 -11.80 -1.84 -0.97
CA TYR A 152 -11.53 -0.57 -1.62
C TYR A 152 -11.44 -0.77 -3.13
N THR A 153 -12.23 0.01 -3.87
CA THR A 153 -12.19 0.07 -5.33
C THR A 153 -11.62 1.42 -5.72
N PRO A 154 -10.50 1.47 -6.46
CA PRO A 154 -9.93 2.74 -6.88
C PRO A 154 -10.89 3.49 -7.81
N GLU A 155 -10.98 4.80 -7.61
CA GLU A 155 -11.78 5.70 -8.45
C GLU A 155 -11.35 5.63 -9.92
N VAL A 156 -10.04 5.54 -10.16
CA VAL A 156 -9.44 5.49 -11.49
C VAL A 156 -8.70 4.16 -11.66
N ARG A 157 -9.06 3.42 -12.70
CA ARG A 157 -8.32 2.21 -13.08
C ARG A 157 -7.20 2.61 -14.04
N VAL A 158 -5.99 2.12 -13.75
CA VAL A 158 -4.88 2.25 -14.69
C VAL A 158 -5.21 1.40 -15.93
N PRO A 159 -5.15 1.97 -17.14
CA PRO A 159 -5.42 1.22 -18.36
C PRO A 159 -4.45 0.04 -18.51
N GLU A 160 -4.95 -1.07 -19.04
CA GLU A 160 -4.11 -2.22 -19.40
C GLU A 160 -3.09 -1.85 -20.48
N VAL A 161 -2.00 -2.61 -20.52
CA VAL A 161 -0.94 -2.43 -21.52
C VAL A 161 -1.52 -2.71 -22.89
N ARG A 162 -1.53 -1.69 -23.77
CA ARG A 162 -1.85 -1.91 -25.17
C ARG A 162 -0.66 -2.58 -25.84
N HIS A 163 -0.80 -3.87 -26.13
CA HIS A 163 0.13 -4.59 -26.98
C HIS A 163 -0.25 -4.33 -28.43
N THR A 164 0.33 -3.29 -29.03
CA THR A 164 0.17 -3.01 -30.46
C THR A 164 1.54 -3.02 -31.11
N ASP A 165 1.69 -3.75 -32.22
CA ASP A 165 2.91 -3.69 -33.04
C ASP A 165 3.01 -2.36 -33.83
N ASP A 166 1.93 -1.58 -33.83
CA ASP A 166 1.84 -0.31 -34.53
C ASP A 166 2.69 0.77 -33.84
N THR A 167 3.78 1.16 -34.50
CA THR A 167 4.61 2.29 -34.09
C THR A 167 4.41 3.48 -35.03
N TYR A 168 4.12 4.64 -34.44
CA TYR A 168 3.90 5.90 -35.15
C TYR A 168 5.09 6.83 -34.95
N GLY A 169 5.48 7.54 -36.02
CA GLY A 169 6.56 8.55 -35.95
C GLY A 169 6.13 9.92 -35.42
N PHE A 170 4.90 10.04 -34.89
CA PHE A 170 4.35 11.29 -34.37
C PHE A 170 3.31 11.03 -33.27
N GLN A 171 3.08 12.04 -32.42
CA GLN A 171 2.04 12.04 -31.41
C GLN A 171 1.42 13.43 -31.29
N VAL A 172 0.09 13.48 -31.23
CA VAL A 172 -0.68 14.69 -30.94
C VAL A 172 -1.16 14.63 -29.49
N ILE A 173 -0.91 15.67 -28.71
CA ILE A 173 -1.40 15.84 -27.34
C ILE A 173 -2.41 16.99 -27.32
N GLN A 174 -3.64 16.71 -26.91
CA GLN A 174 -4.75 17.67 -26.84
C GLN A 174 -5.32 17.69 -25.43
N GLU A 175 -4.89 18.66 -24.63
CA GLU A 175 -5.38 18.86 -23.27
C GLU A 175 -6.27 20.11 -23.20
N SER A 176 -7.38 20.03 -22.48
CA SER A 176 -8.32 21.15 -22.36
C SER A 176 -7.65 22.39 -21.78
N GLY A 177 -7.82 23.53 -22.45
CA GLY A 177 -7.24 24.81 -22.03
C GLY A 177 -5.76 24.98 -22.37
N GLN A 178 -5.10 23.99 -22.98
CA GLN A 178 -3.73 24.11 -23.45
C GLN A 178 -3.66 24.14 -24.99
N ARG A 179 -2.58 24.75 -25.51
CA ARG A 179 -2.27 24.70 -26.93
C ARG A 179 -1.88 23.25 -27.29
N PRO A 180 -2.54 22.59 -28.26
CA PRO A 180 -2.20 21.23 -28.66
C PRO A 180 -0.72 21.09 -29.05
N ILE A 181 -0.12 19.95 -28.73
CA ILE A 181 1.30 19.68 -28.95
C ILE A 181 1.45 18.59 -30.00
N LEU A 182 2.32 18.79 -30.99
CA LEU A 182 2.76 17.75 -31.92
C LEU A 182 4.20 17.35 -31.58
N ARG A 183 4.40 16.13 -31.10
CA ARG A 183 5.73 15.50 -30.95
C ARG A 183 6.05 14.74 -32.23
N VAL A 184 7.15 15.07 -32.90
CA VAL A 184 7.52 14.46 -34.18
C VAL A 184 9.02 14.62 -34.45
N ASP A 185 9.60 13.69 -35.20
CA ASP A 185 10.90 13.93 -35.84
C ASP A 185 10.70 14.74 -37.12
N THR A 186 11.06 16.03 -37.07
CA THR A 186 10.93 16.96 -38.22
C THR A 186 11.99 16.73 -39.30
N ALA A 187 13.08 16.01 -38.99
CA ALA A 187 14.14 15.67 -39.95
C ALA A 187 13.88 14.34 -40.67
N SER A 188 12.97 13.51 -40.14
CA SER A 188 12.62 12.21 -40.70
C SER A 188 11.78 12.34 -41.97
N GLY A 189 12.26 11.72 -43.06
CA GLY A 189 11.58 11.68 -44.36
C GLY A 189 10.13 11.15 -44.29
N PRO A 190 9.89 10.01 -43.63
CA PRO A 190 8.54 9.45 -43.45
C PRO A 190 7.53 10.40 -42.78
N THR A 191 7.94 11.22 -41.81
CA THR A 191 7.04 12.10 -41.03
C THR A 191 7.00 13.53 -41.53
N ARG A 192 7.81 13.89 -42.53
CA ARG A 192 7.92 15.25 -43.07
C ARG A 192 6.58 15.82 -43.55
N HIS A 193 5.75 15.01 -44.19
CA HIS A 193 4.43 15.42 -44.67
C HIS A 193 3.49 15.79 -43.50
N ILE A 194 3.60 15.10 -42.37
CA ILE A 194 2.84 15.39 -41.14
C ILE A 194 3.31 16.71 -40.56
N TYR A 195 4.63 16.88 -40.38
CA TYR A 195 5.20 18.14 -39.90
C TYR A 195 4.70 19.34 -40.71
N GLN A 196 4.74 19.26 -42.04
CA GLN A 196 4.29 20.33 -42.94
C GLN A 196 2.81 20.71 -42.77
N LEU A 197 1.94 19.75 -42.45
CA LEU A 197 0.51 20.01 -42.21
C LEU A 197 0.28 20.86 -40.95
N TYR A 198 1.09 20.66 -39.91
CA TYR A 198 0.93 21.34 -38.63
C TYR A 198 1.80 22.59 -38.47
N GLU A 199 2.94 22.68 -39.16
CA GLU A 199 3.81 23.86 -39.18
C GLU A 199 3.07 25.10 -39.71
N GLN A 200 2.22 24.92 -40.73
CA GLN A 200 1.44 26.00 -41.33
C GLN A 200 0.32 26.51 -40.41
N ASN A 201 0.01 25.79 -39.34
CA ASN A 201 -1.09 26.10 -38.44
C ASN A 201 -0.56 26.52 -37.06
N ASN A 202 -0.56 27.82 -36.78
CA ASN A 202 -0.09 28.38 -35.50
C ASN A 202 -0.99 28.03 -34.29
N THR A 203 -1.89 27.06 -34.44
CA THR A 203 -2.66 26.46 -33.34
C THR A 203 -1.89 25.35 -32.61
N TYR A 204 -0.86 24.73 -33.22
CA TYR A 204 -0.12 23.63 -32.59
C TYR A 204 1.29 24.06 -32.15
N ARG A 205 1.74 23.60 -30.97
CA ARG A 205 3.14 23.68 -30.56
C ARG A 205 3.88 22.45 -31.08
N VAL A 206 4.79 22.64 -32.04
CA VAL A 206 5.59 21.52 -32.56
C VAL A 206 6.83 21.31 -31.70
N VAL A 207 7.08 20.07 -31.31
CA VAL A 207 8.24 19.63 -30.52
C VAL A 207 9.02 18.63 -31.36
N HIS A 208 10.24 19.03 -31.77
CA HIS A 208 11.16 18.15 -32.49
C HIS A 208 11.81 17.15 -31.52
N ILE A 209 11.69 15.86 -31.82
CA ILE A 209 12.35 14.78 -31.07
C ILE A 209 13.02 13.84 -32.08
N PRO A 210 14.36 13.75 -32.11
CA PRO A 210 15.08 12.88 -33.05
C PRO A 210 14.67 11.41 -32.89
N GLY A 211 14.35 10.74 -34.00
CA GLY A 211 13.98 9.33 -34.01
C GLY A 211 12.69 9.00 -33.24
N PHE A 212 11.80 9.98 -33.04
CA PHE A 212 10.59 9.81 -32.26
C PHE A 212 9.72 8.63 -32.74
N LYS A 213 9.30 7.81 -31.79
CA LYS A 213 8.35 6.71 -31.99
C LYS A 213 7.40 6.63 -30.80
N THR A 214 6.16 6.25 -31.06
CA THR A 214 5.13 6.03 -30.03
C THR A 214 4.17 4.93 -30.46
N ALA A 215 3.54 4.25 -29.51
CA ALA A 215 2.37 3.40 -29.76
C ALA A 215 1.04 4.18 -29.71
N ARG A 216 1.08 5.48 -29.36
CA ARG A 216 -0.11 6.31 -29.13
C ARG A 216 -0.07 7.57 -29.97
N ARG A 217 -0.79 7.57 -31.10
CA ARG A 217 -0.85 8.71 -32.03
C ARG A 217 -1.56 9.95 -31.47
N LEU A 218 -2.49 9.77 -30.53
CA LEU A 218 -3.30 10.83 -29.94
C LEU A 218 -3.40 10.60 -28.43
N LEU A 219 -3.14 11.65 -27.65
CA LEU A 219 -3.41 11.72 -26.22
C LEU A 219 -4.38 12.88 -25.98
N THR A 220 -5.47 12.59 -25.28
CA THR A 220 -6.51 13.55 -24.90
C THR A 220 -6.70 13.58 -23.38
N ASP A 221 -7.53 14.47 -22.87
CA ASP A 221 -7.93 14.45 -21.45
C ASP A 221 -8.51 13.09 -21.00
N ARG A 222 -9.08 12.31 -21.93
CA ARG A 222 -9.61 10.96 -21.63
C ARG A 222 -8.54 9.90 -21.42
N ASP A 223 -7.32 10.17 -21.89
CA ASP A 223 -6.17 9.29 -21.75
C ASP A 223 -5.35 9.62 -20.48
N GLN A 224 -5.68 10.73 -19.80
CA GLN A 224 -5.13 11.07 -18.49
C GLN A 224 -5.86 10.30 -17.40
N LEU A 225 -5.14 9.93 -16.33
CA LEU A 225 -5.76 9.32 -15.16
C LEU A 225 -6.68 10.31 -14.42
N PHE A 226 -6.30 11.59 -14.40
CA PHE A 226 -7.04 12.64 -13.72
C PHE A 226 -7.12 13.86 -14.63
N ALA A 227 -8.30 14.47 -14.74
CA ALA A 227 -8.39 15.75 -15.40
C ALA A 227 -7.73 16.82 -14.51
N THR A 228 -6.98 17.74 -15.12
CA THR A 228 -6.27 18.81 -14.40
C THR A 228 -7.17 19.61 -13.46
N GLN A 229 -8.45 19.78 -13.81
CA GLN A 229 -9.45 20.50 -13.01
C GLN A 229 -9.86 19.80 -11.70
N ASP A 230 -9.65 18.48 -11.61
CA ASP A 230 -10.00 17.69 -10.43
C ASP A 230 -8.86 17.70 -9.40
N ILE A 231 -7.65 18.09 -9.83
CA ILE A 231 -6.46 18.18 -8.99
C ILE A 231 -6.58 19.39 -8.05
N ARG A 232 -6.64 19.11 -6.75
CA ARG A 232 -6.73 20.15 -5.70
C ARG A 232 -5.43 20.93 -5.54
N ARG A 233 -4.30 20.24 -5.65
CA ARG A 233 -2.96 20.78 -5.44
C ARG A 233 -1.99 20.10 -6.37
N ALA A 234 -1.15 20.89 -7.04
CA ALA A 234 -0.01 20.42 -7.81
C ALA A 234 1.26 21.04 -7.22
N GLU A 235 2.28 20.23 -6.96
CA GLU A 235 3.55 20.67 -6.41
C GLU A 235 4.72 20.09 -7.22
N VAL A 236 5.58 20.96 -7.74
CA VAL A 236 6.81 20.56 -8.43
C VAL A 236 7.95 20.64 -7.43
N LEU A 237 8.44 19.47 -7.02
CA LEU A 237 9.51 19.31 -6.04
C LEU A 237 10.88 19.48 -6.67
N ASP A 238 10.99 19.14 -7.96
CA ASP A 238 12.21 19.24 -8.75
C ASP A 238 11.86 19.67 -10.19
N THR A 239 12.43 20.79 -10.63
CA THR A 239 12.20 21.32 -11.98
C THR A 239 13.13 20.71 -13.02
N SER A 240 14.13 19.91 -12.64
CA SER A 240 15.08 19.31 -13.58
C SER A 240 14.43 18.37 -14.60
N LEU A 241 13.19 17.92 -14.35
CA LEU A 241 12.43 17.02 -15.21
C LEU A 241 11.15 17.64 -15.79
N SER A 242 10.98 18.96 -15.72
CA SER A 242 9.79 19.64 -16.24
C SER A 242 9.59 19.46 -17.76
N ASP A 243 10.65 19.09 -18.49
CA ASP A 243 10.66 18.97 -19.95
C ASP A 243 10.48 17.52 -20.46
N TRP A 244 9.80 16.67 -19.70
CA TRP A 244 9.51 15.28 -20.11
C TRP A 244 8.89 15.16 -21.52
N MET A 245 8.18 16.19 -21.98
CA MET A 245 7.58 16.26 -23.33
C MET A 245 8.64 16.24 -24.46
N LEU A 246 9.88 16.63 -24.17
CA LEU A 246 11.00 16.62 -25.11
C LEU A 246 11.66 15.24 -25.22
N LEU A 247 11.36 14.32 -24.31
CA LEU A 247 12.02 13.01 -24.25
C LEU A 247 11.43 12.06 -25.30
N PRO A 248 12.21 11.12 -25.86
CA PRO A 248 11.66 10.01 -26.63
C PRO A 248 10.83 9.09 -25.72
N GLU A 249 9.82 8.42 -26.27
CA GLU A 249 9.12 7.36 -25.52
C GLU A 249 9.93 6.06 -25.55
N LEU A 250 9.90 5.30 -24.45
CA LEU A 250 10.42 3.94 -24.43
C LEU A 250 9.53 3.06 -25.33
N THR A 251 10.14 2.46 -26.36
CA THR A 251 9.49 1.54 -27.30
C THR A 251 10.17 0.17 -27.28
N GLY A 252 9.49 -0.84 -27.83
CA GLY A 252 10.04 -2.19 -27.99
C GLY A 252 10.05 -3.02 -26.70
N TYR A 253 9.10 -2.76 -25.79
CA TYR A 253 8.85 -3.60 -24.61
C TYR A 253 7.53 -4.37 -24.72
N GLU A 254 6.90 -4.38 -25.90
CA GLU A 254 5.67 -5.13 -26.19
C GLU A 254 5.87 -6.63 -25.90
N GLY A 255 4.88 -7.26 -25.27
CA GLY A 255 4.94 -8.67 -24.86
C GLY A 255 5.74 -8.94 -23.58
N LEU A 256 6.44 -7.96 -23.03
CA LEU A 256 7.08 -8.06 -21.71
C LEU A 256 6.19 -7.48 -20.63
N GLN A 257 6.10 -8.19 -19.50
CA GLN A 257 5.39 -7.69 -18.32
C GLN A 257 6.20 -6.54 -17.71
N ALA A 258 5.63 -5.34 -17.71
CA ALA A 258 6.16 -4.21 -16.97
C ALA A 258 5.50 -4.15 -15.59
N ARG A 259 6.33 -3.97 -14.55
CA ARG A 259 5.86 -3.80 -13.17
C ARG A 259 6.69 -2.79 -12.42
N LEU A 260 6.07 -2.11 -11.46
CA LEU A 260 6.74 -1.16 -10.57
C LEU A 260 6.79 -1.74 -9.16
N ASP A 261 8.00 -2.06 -8.69
CA ASP A 261 8.22 -2.61 -7.35
C ASP A 261 8.53 -1.49 -6.36
N TRP A 262 7.89 -1.49 -5.19
CA TRP A 262 8.13 -0.52 -4.13
C TRP A 262 8.04 -1.18 -2.75
N GLY A 263 9.19 -1.37 -2.09
CA GLY A 263 9.22 -1.86 -0.71
C GLY A 263 8.59 -3.23 -0.45
N GLY A 264 8.59 -4.12 -1.44
CA GLY A 264 7.93 -5.43 -1.38
C GLY A 264 6.53 -5.45 -1.99
N MET A 265 5.95 -4.27 -2.29
CA MET A 265 4.75 -4.14 -3.11
C MET A 265 5.12 -4.16 -4.59
N THR A 266 4.19 -4.59 -5.44
CA THR A 266 4.34 -4.63 -6.89
C THR A 266 3.09 -4.09 -7.54
N ALA A 267 3.20 -2.99 -8.28
CA ALA A 267 2.12 -2.45 -9.07
C ALA A 267 2.11 -3.01 -10.49
N SER A 268 0.96 -3.54 -10.88
CA SER A 268 0.57 -4.05 -12.18
C SER A 268 -0.94 -3.80 -12.36
N PRO A 269 -1.50 -3.88 -13.58
CA PRO A 269 -2.93 -3.62 -13.80
C PRO A 269 -3.88 -4.46 -12.92
N GLU A 270 -3.45 -5.64 -12.49
CA GLU A 270 -4.24 -6.57 -11.66
C GLU A 270 -3.79 -6.61 -10.19
N SER A 271 -2.88 -5.73 -9.77
CA SER A 271 -2.34 -5.78 -8.40
C SER A 271 -3.45 -5.58 -7.35
N PRO A 272 -3.50 -6.44 -6.32
CA PRO A 272 -4.46 -6.28 -5.25
C PRO A 272 -4.14 -5.02 -4.43
N PRO A 273 -5.13 -4.49 -3.70
CA PRO A 273 -4.88 -3.49 -2.66
C PRO A 273 -3.90 -4.02 -1.60
N TYR A 274 -3.09 -3.11 -1.08
CA TYR A 274 -2.12 -3.32 -0.01
C TYR A 274 -2.65 -2.77 1.30
N HIS A 275 -2.28 -3.43 2.39
CA HIS A 275 -2.46 -2.87 3.73
C HIS A 275 -1.72 -1.53 3.87
N LEU A 276 -2.30 -0.60 4.65
CA LEU A 276 -1.67 0.70 4.93
C LEU A 276 -0.26 0.54 5.50
N TRP A 277 -0.05 -0.44 6.37
CA TRP A 277 1.25 -0.69 6.98
C TRP A 277 2.30 -1.21 5.98
N ALA A 278 1.89 -1.99 4.98
CA ALA A 278 2.78 -2.45 3.92
C ALA A 278 3.24 -1.25 3.08
N PHE A 279 2.30 -0.36 2.75
CA PHE A 279 2.58 0.89 2.07
C PHE A 279 3.53 1.79 2.89
N GLN A 280 3.27 2.00 4.18
CA GLN A 280 4.12 2.79 5.06
C GLN A 280 5.54 2.20 5.20
N SER A 281 5.66 0.88 5.28
CA SER A 281 6.95 0.18 5.34
C SER A 281 7.76 0.35 4.05
N ALA A 282 7.09 0.53 2.91
CA ALA A 282 7.73 0.76 1.62
C ALA A 282 8.30 2.16 1.44
N LEU A 283 7.82 3.16 2.19
CA LEU A 283 8.21 4.56 2.02
C LEU A 283 9.71 4.82 2.24
N GLY A 284 10.41 3.94 2.97
CA GLY A 284 11.86 3.99 3.13
C GLY A 284 12.67 3.46 1.95
N GLN A 285 12.02 2.97 0.89
CA GLN A 285 12.66 2.40 -0.30
C GLN A 285 12.29 3.19 -1.55
N GLU A 286 13.18 3.20 -2.55
CA GLU A 286 12.89 3.81 -3.84
C GLU A 286 12.16 2.81 -4.76
N PRO A 287 11.17 3.26 -5.55
CA PRO A 287 10.48 2.41 -6.50
C PRO A 287 11.42 1.99 -7.65
N ARG A 288 11.21 0.79 -8.19
CA ARG A 288 12.02 0.19 -9.25
C ARG A 288 11.13 -0.28 -10.39
N LEU A 289 11.39 0.20 -11.60
CA LEU A 289 10.70 -0.29 -12.80
C LEU A 289 11.41 -1.55 -13.31
N LEU A 290 10.65 -2.62 -13.49
CA LEU A 290 11.10 -3.87 -14.08
C LEU A 290 10.34 -4.13 -15.38
N ILE A 291 11.06 -4.51 -16.43
CA ILE A 291 10.49 -4.91 -17.72
C ILE A 291 11.11 -6.24 -18.09
N GLY A 292 10.35 -7.33 -18.00
CA GLY A 292 10.92 -8.68 -18.06
C GLY A 292 11.93 -8.91 -16.93
N ALA A 293 13.18 -9.23 -17.27
CA ALA A 293 14.26 -9.41 -16.30
C ALA A 293 15.07 -8.11 -16.03
N ASP A 294 14.87 -7.06 -16.83
CA ASP A 294 15.69 -5.87 -16.80
C ASP A 294 15.17 -4.83 -15.80
N SER A 295 16.09 -4.22 -15.06
CA SER A 295 15.78 -3.14 -14.11
C SER A 295 16.11 -1.77 -14.69
N PHE A 296 15.08 -0.94 -14.82
CA PHE A 296 15.17 0.41 -15.33
C PHE A 296 15.30 1.39 -14.18
N ARG A 297 16.28 2.29 -14.26
CA ARG A 297 16.43 3.37 -13.28
C ARG A 297 15.40 4.44 -13.57
N ILE A 298 14.63 4.80 -12.55
CA ILE A 298 13.70 5.94 -12.57
C ILE A 298 14.51 7.18 -12.18
N HIS A 299 14.49 8.19 -13.03
CA HIS A 299 15.09 9.51 -12.79
C HIS A 299 14.07 10.50 -12.26
N GLY A 300 12.80 10.33 -12.62
CA GLY A 300 11.70 10.98 -11.92
C GLY A 300 10.34 10.63 -12.48
N PHE A 301 9.33 11.29 -11.94
CA PHE A 301 7.95 10.86 -12.05
C PHE A 301 6.97 11.99 -11.73
N GLU A 302 5.74 11.81 -12.18
CA GLU A 302 4.58 12.44 -11.59
C GLU A 302 3.86 11.43 -10.70
N LEU A 303 3.49 11.86 -9.49
CA LEU A 303 2.79 11.05 -8.51
C LEU A 303 1.48 11.73 -8.15
N THR A 304 0.37 11.02 -8.31
CA THR A 304 -0.95 11.50 -7.88
C THR A 304 -1.47 10.64 -6.72
N ILE A 305 -1.99 11.29 -5.69
CA ILE A 305 -2.62 10.62 -4.54
C ILE A 305 -4.11 10.96 -4.57
N SER A 306 -4.98 9.94 -4.64
CA SER A 306 -6.44 10.10 -4.56
C SER A 306 -7.02 9.16 -3.52
N GLY A 307 -8.06 9.56 -2.81
CA GLY A 307 -8.75 8.72 -1.81
C GLY A 307 -10.21 9.13 -1.67
N GLU A 308 -11.05 8.27 -1.08
CA GLU A 308 -12.51 8.45 -1.06
C GLU A 308 -12.98 9.79 -0.45
N ALA A 309 -12.20 10.35 0.48
CA ALA A 309 -12.54 11.58 1.20
C ALA A 309 -11.78 12.82 0.73
N SER A 310 -10.94 12.73 -0.31
CA SER A 310 -10.04 13.82 -0.70
C SER A 310 -9.89 13.93 -2.20
N ARG A 311 -9.97 15.18 -2.71
CA ARG A 311 -9.60 15.47 -4.09
C ARG A 311 -8.13 15.11 -4.36
N PRO A 312 -7.81 14.67 -5.59
CA PRO A 312 -6.45 14.29 -5.99
C PRO A 312 -5.40 15.39 -5.72
N GLN A 313 -4.21 14.96 -5.30
CA GLN A 313 -3.02 15.81 -5.15
C GLN A 313 -1.91 15.29 -6.07
N LEU A 314 -1.30 16.18 -6.84
CA LEU A 314 -0.23 15.86 -7.79
C LEU A 314 1.11 16.38 -7.30
N PHE A 315 2.14 15.56 -7.44
CA PHE A 315 3.53 15.87 -7.15
C PHE A 315 4.39 15.51 -8.36
N ALA A 316 5.34 16.36 -8.72
CA ALA A 316 6.35 16.04 -9.74
C ALA A 316 7.73 16.10 -9.09
N GLY A 317 8.54 15.05 -9.25
CA GLY A 317 9.84 14.99 -8.58
C GLY A 317 10.73 13.84 -9.05
N THR A 318 11.92 13.78 -8.46
CA THR A 318 13.00 12.83 -8.80
C THR A 318 13.17 11.70 -7.79
N ALA A 319 12.65 11.86 -6.56
CA ALA A 319 12.78 10.88 -5.49
C ALA A 319 11.53 10.84 -4.60
N VAL A 320 11.06 9.63 -4.25
CA VAL A 320 9.95 9.49 -3.30
C VAL A 320 10.37 9.88 -1.88
N ALA A 321 11.68 9.86 -1.60
CA ALA A 321 12.27 10.30 -0.33
C ALA A 321 12.26 11.83 -0.11
N ALA A 322 11.82 12.63 -1.09
CA ALA A 322 11.74 14.08 -0.93
C ALA A 322 10.83 14.46 0.27
N ALA A 323 11.34 15.25 1.21
CA ALA A 323 10.67 15.50 2.50
C ALA A 323 9.21 15.99 2.39
N PRO A 324 8.83 16.91 1.47
CA PRO A 324 7.43 17.30 1.31
C PRO A 324 6.53 16.15 0.86
N LEU A 325 7.03 15.30 -0.05
CA LEU A 325 6.30 14.14 -0.56
C LEU A 325 6.21 13.04 0.49
N GLN A 326 7.30 12.70 1.18
CA GLN A 326 7.32 11.74 2.28
C GLN A 326 6.29 12.07 3.35
N LYS A 327 6.19 13.35 3.73
CA LYS A 327 5.19 13.79 4.70
C LYS A 327 3.76 13.48 4.25
N VAL A 328 3.44 13.72 2.99
CA VAL A 328 2.09 13.46 2.44
C VAL A 328 1.85 11.96 2.28
N LEU A 329 2.83 11.21 1.78
CA LEU A 329 2.74 9.75 1.67
C LEU A 329 2.52 9.10 3.04
N TRP A 330 3.26 9.50 4.06
CA TRP A 330 3.08 9.00 5.43
C TRP A 330 1.67 9.28 6.00
N GLN A 331 1.08 10.40 5.59
CA GLN A 331 -0.26 10.83 6.01
C GLN A 331 -1.39 10.30 5.10
N THR A 332 -1.06 9.47 4.11
CA THR A 332 -2.08 8.93 3.19
C THR A 332 -3.00 7.99 3.96
N PRO A 333 -4.33 8.24 3.98
CA PRO A 333 -5.26 7.43 4.74
C PRO A 333 -5.53 6.09 4.03
N PRO A 334 -6.14 5.10 4.72
CA PRO A 334 -6.75 3.94 4.08
C PRO A 334 -7.75 4.35 2.98
N ALA A 335 -8.11 3.40 2.11
CA ALA A 335 -9.00 3.62 0.97
C ALA A 335 -8.49 4.75 0.03
N SER A 336 -7.20 4.68 -0.28
CA SER A 336 -6.49 5.63 -1.14
C SER A 336 -5.69 4.90 -2.21
N SER A 337 -5.28 5.61 -3.24
CA SER A 337 -4.44 5.11 -4.31
C SER A 337 -3.32 6.10 -4.62
N VAL A 338 -2.13 5.56 -4.86
CA VAL A 338 -0.94 6.32 -5.27
C VAL A 338 -0.59 5.91 -6.69
N TYR A 339 -0.71 6.85 -7.62
CA TYR A 339 -0.50 6.66 -9.04
C TYR A 339 0.84 7.24 -9.47
N PHE A 340 1.68 6.43 -10.10
CA PHE A 340 2.92 6.83 -10.75
C PHE A 340 2.69 6.99 -12.25
N ASN A 341 2.93 8.21 -12.73
CA ASN A 341 2.66 8.65 -14.09
C ASN A 341 3.91 9.31 -14.65
N ARG A 342 3.99 9.43 -15.99
CA ARG A 342 5.05 10.16 -16.70
C ARG A 342 6.46 9.82 -16.18
N LEU A 343 6.75 8.53 -15.98
CA LEU A 343 8.05 8.10 -15.46
C LEU A 343 9.14 8.41 -16.48
N VAL A 344 10.19 9.08 -16.04
CA VAL A 344 11.41 9.29 -16.81
C VAL A 344 12.42 8.23 -16.39
N VAL A 345 12.90 7.44 -17.35
CA VAL A 345 13.72 6.26 -17.09
C VAL A 345 14.95 6.20 -17.98
N SER A 346 15.90 5.35 -17.61
CA SER A 346 17.05 5.00 -18.45
C SER A 346 17.22 3.48 -18.53
N ARG A 347 17.73 3.00 -19.67
CA ARG A 347 17.98 1.57 -19.89
C ARG A 347 19.19 1.09 -19.09
N PRO A 348 19.22 -0.21 -18.71
CA PRO A 348 20.45 -0.83 -18.25
C PRO A 348 21.60 -0.58 -19.24
N GLY A 349 22.73 -0.07 -18.76
CA GLY A 349 23.91 0.22 -19.60
C GLY A 349 23.86 1.50 -20.43
N ALA A 350 22.77 2.29 -20.39
CA ALA A 350 22.67 3.59 -21.07
C ALA A 350 22.08 4.67 -20.14
N PRO A 351 22.80 5.07 -19.07
CA PRO A 351 22.28 5.96 -18.03
C PRO A 351 21.96 7.37 -18.53
N ASP A 352 22.65 7.84 -19.56
CA ASP A 352 22.49 9.20 -20.12
C ASP A 352 21.34 9.29 -21.14
N GLN A 353 20.74 8.15 -21.52
CA GLN A 353 19.61 8.12 -22.44
C GLN A 353 18.30 8.11 -21.66
N LEU A 354 17.77 9.31 -21.41
CA LEU A 354 16.47 9.49 -20.76
C LEU A 354 15.32 9.20 -21.74
N LEU A 355 14.35 8.43 -21.26
CA LEU A 355 13.18 7.99 -22.01
C LEU A 355 11.93 8.18 -21.16
N LEU A 356 10.81 8.55 -21.78
CA LEU A 356 9.51 8.57 -21.14
C LEU A 356 8.89 7.17 -21.18
N PHE A 357 8.61 6.59 -20.02
CA PHE A 357 7.84 5.36 -19.95
C PHE A 357 6.35 5.67 -20.15
N PRO A 358 5.67 5.05 -21.13
CA PRO A 358 4.36 5.51 -21.55
C PRO A 358 3.20 5.01 -20.65
N GLN A 359 3.44 4.04 -19.77
CA GLN A 359 2.43 3.44 -18.91
C GLN A 359 2.49 4.00 -17.47
N ALA A 360 1.33 4.11 -16.84
CA ALA A 360 1.20 4.46 -15.43
C ALA A 360 1.11 3.19 -14.55
N PHE A 361 1.34 3.36 -13.26
CA PHE A 361 1.21 2.31 -12.24
C PHE A 361 0.41 2.84 -11.06
N ALA A 362 -0.27 1.98 -10.33
CA ALA A 362 -0.97 2.37 -9.11
C ALA A 362 -0.71 1.38 -7.97
N PHE A 363 -0.51 1.93 -6.78
CA PHE A 363 -0.57 1.19 -5.52
C PHE A 363 -1.87 1.56 -4.84
N HIS A 364 -2.76 0.58 -4.71
CA HIS A 364 -4.03 0.75 -4.02
C HIS A 364 -3.83 0.41 -2.55
N ILE A 365 -4.28 1.28 -1.66
CA ILE A 365 -4.23 1.10 -0.21
C ILE A 365 -5.64 0.74 0.21
N GLU A 366 -5.80 -0.44 0.80
CA GLU A 366 -7.10 -0.96 1.17
C GLU A 366 -7.84 -0.07 2.19
N ARG A 367 -9.14 -0.31 2.31
CA ARG A 367 -9.92 0.25 3.39
C ARG A 367 -9.57 -0.49 4.68
N LEU A 368 -9.35 0.25 5.77
CA LEU A 368 -9.23 -0.36 7.08
C LEU A 368 -10.59 -0.93 7.48
N LEU A 369 -10.67 -2.26 7.53
CA LEU A 369 -11.90 -2.93 7.94
C LEU A 369 -12.02 -2.96 9.46
N PRO A 370 -13.24 -2.98 10.03
CA PRO A 370 -13.43 -3.03 11.48
C PRO A 370 -12.82 -4.29 12.10
N TYR A 371 -12.10 -4.11 13.20
CA TYR A 371 -11.60 -5.20 14.04
C TYR A 371 -11.44 -4.73 15.49
N GLU A 372 -11.45 -5.70 16.41
CA GLU A 372 -11.07 -5.52 17.81
C GLU A 372 -9.74 -6.22 18.03
N LEU A 373 -8.77 -5.53 18.63
CA LEU A 373 -7.48 -6.09 18.99
C LEU A 373 -7.10 -5.63 20.40
N GLU A 374 -6.92 -6.60 21.29
CA GLU A 374 -6.40 -6.38 22.63
C GLU A 374 -5.05 -7.08 22.76
N ILE A 375 -4.01 -6.32 23.07
CA ILE A 375 -2.68 -6.83 23.41
C ILE A 375 -2.40 -6.47 24.86
N SER A 376 -2.16 -7.49 25.69
CA SER A 376 -1.89 -7.34 27.11
C SER A 376 -0.68 -8.16 27.52
N LYS A 377 -0.09 -7.81 28.68
CA LYS A 377 1.02 -8.59 29.24
C LYS A 377 0.52 -9.98 29.63
N GLY A 378 1.27 -11.01 29.24
CA GLY A 378 0.98 -12.38 29.60
C GLY A 378 1.08 -12.60 31.10
N THR A 379 0.26 -13.51 31.61
CA THR A 379 0.36 -14.02 32.98
C THR A 379 1.24 -15.27 33.01
N ALA A 380 1.63 -15.71 34.20
CA ALA A 380 2.33 -16.98 34.36
C ALA A 380 1.41 -18.13 33.91
N GLY A 381 1.77 -18.84 32.84
CA GLY A 381 0.97 -19.92 32.30
C GLY A 381 1.60 -20.53 31.06
N GLN A 382 1.06 -21.68 30.63
CA GLN A 382 1.48 -22.30 29.37
C GLN A 382 0.89 -21.55 28.16
N PRO A 383 1.66 -21.39 27.06
CA PRO A 383 1.16 -20.82 25.83
C PRO A 383 -0.05 -21.58 25.28
N ARG A 384 -1.11 -20.87 24.87
CA ARG A 384 -2.32 -21.48 24.27
C ARG A 384 -2.84 -20.65 23.12
N ALA A 385 -2.91 -21.25 21.92
CA ALA A 385 -3.49 -20.59 20.75
C ALA A 385 -4.86 -21.18 20.44
N MET A 386 -5.82 -20.31 20.20
CA MET A 386 -7.16 -20.67 19.75
C MET A 386 -7.53 -19.75 18.58
N ALA A 387 -8.22 -20.28 17.58
CA ALA A 387 -8.73 -19.50 16.47
C ALA A 387 -10.10 -20.04 16.04
N GLY A 388 -11.00 -19.13 15.71
CA GLY A 388 -12.24 -19.39 15.00
C GLY A 388 -12.23 -18.69 13.64
N GLU A 389 -13.36 -18.74 12.93
CA GLU A 389 -13.48 -18.10 11.60
C GLU A 389 -13.28 -16.58 11.64
N SER A 390 -13.67 -15.94 12.73
CA SER A 390 -13.72 -14.47 12.88
C SER A 390 -13.02 -13.96 14.15
N TRP A 391 -12.25 -14.82 14.83
CA TRP A 391 -11.55 -14.44 16.05
C TRP A 391 -10.30 -15.28 16.27
N MET A 392 -9.38 -14.76 17.06
CA MET A 392 -8.12 -15.40 17.41
C MET A 392 -7.72 -15.01 18.82
N LYS A 393 -7.16 -15.96 19.58
CA LYS A 393 -6.63 -15.72 20.91
C LYS A 393 -5.30 -16.43 21.09
N LEU A 394 -4.29 -15.68 21.50
CA LEU A 394 -3.00 -16.18 21.94
C LEU A 394 -2.90 -15.87 23.43
N GLU A 395 -2.83 -16.86 24.31
CA GLU A 395 -2.67 -16.64 25.75
C GLU A 395 -1.25 -16.99 26.17
N ASN A 396 -0.60 -16.07 26.91
CA ASN A 396 0.70 -16.27 27.56
C ASN A 396 1.82 -16.74 26.60
N TYR A 397 1.83 -16.26 25.36
CA TYR A 397 2.90 -16.57 24.41
C TYR A 397 4.12 -15.68 24.64
N PRO A 398 5.35 -16.24 24.65
CA PRO A 398 6.55 -15.48 24.34
C PRO A 398 6.41 -14.82 22.95
N LEU A 399 6.84 -13.55 22.81
CA LEU A 399 6.68 -12.77 21.58
C LEU A 399 7.18 -13.49 20.32
N ARG A 400 8.35 -14.11 20.38
CA ARG A 400 8.95 -14.89 19.30
C ARG A 400 8.05 -16.05 18.91
N ALA A 401 7.54 -16.80 19.89
CA ALA A 401 6.66 -17.93 19.63
C ALA A 401 5.32 -17.47 19.03
N ALA A 402 4.77 -16.34 19.48
CA ALA A 402 3.60 -15.71 18.87
C ALA A 402 3.86 -15.34 17.40
N LEU A 403 4.99 -14.68 17.11
CA LEU A 403 5.36 -14.29 15.76
C LEU A 403 5.61 -15.49 14.85
N CYS A 404 6.26 -16.56 15.34
CA CYS A 404 6.40 -17.80 14.60
C CYS A 404 5.02 -18.36 14.21
N TRP A 405 4.09 -18.44 15.17
CA TRP A 405 2.74 -18.94 14.91
C TRP A 405 1.95 -18.05 13.91
N LEU A 406 2.02 -16.73 14.07
CA LEU A 406 1.33 -15.77 13.20
C LEU A 406 1.87 -15.81 11.77
N LEU A 407 3.20 -15.91 11.61
CA LEU A 407 3.88 -15.91 10.32
C LEU A 407 4.04 -17.31 9.72
N SER A 408 3.47 -18.34 10.36
CA SER A 408 3.58 -19.75 9.94
C SER A 408 5.03 -20.23 9.81
N LEU A 409 5.88 -19.84 10.77
CA LEU A 409 7.27 -20.25 10.92
C LEU A 409 7.39 -21.30 12.04
N GLU A 410 8.41 -22.16 11.94
CA GLU A 410 8.79 -23.11 12.98
C GLU A 410 9.45 -22.40 14.18
N GLU A 411 9.37 -23.03 15.35
CA GLU A 411 10.08 -22.55 16.55
C GLU A 411 11.60 -22.54 16.28
N GLY A 412 12.21 -21.38 16.52
CA GLY A 412 13.64 -21.17 16.26
C GLY A 412 13.96 -20.64 14.86
N GLN A 413 12.97 -20.30 14.03
CA GLN A 413 13.21 -19.58 12.77
C GLN A 413 13.32 -18.05 12.94
N ILE A 414 12.99 -17.54 14.12
CA ILE A 414 13.18 -16.13 14.51
C ILE A 414 14.22 -16.07 15.64
N ASP A 415 15.30 -15.33 15.43
CA ASP A 415 16.31 -15.06 16.45
C ASP A 415 15.97 -13.79 17.25
N TRP A 416 16.05 -13.84 18.59
CA TRP A 416 15.76 -12.72 19.47
C TRP A 416 17.06 -11.98 19.81
N GLN A 417 17.26 -10.81 19.20
CA GLN A 417 18.41 -9.94 19.43
C GLN A 417 18.03 -8.61 20.12
N ALA A 418 16.81 -8.51 20.64
CA ALA A 418 16.37 -7.30 21.35
C ALA A 418 16.91 -7.26 22.78
N VAL A 419 17.05 -6.05 23.33
CA VAL A 419 17.62 -5.83 24.67
C VAL A 419 16.61 -6.25 25.74
N GLY A 420 16.99 -7.23 26.57
CA GLY A 420 16.21 -7.65 27.74
C GLY A 420 15.49 -9.00 27.57
N PRO A 421 14.78 -9.45 28.63
CA PRO A 421 14.02 -10.69 28.59
C PRO A 421 12.86 -10.59 27.59
N GLU A 422 12.63 -11.67 26.87
CA GLU A 422 11.51 -11.78 25.93
C GLU A 422 10.17 -11.62 26.67
N PRO A 423 9.30 -10.67 26.27
CA PRO A 423 8.02 -10.49 26.94
C PRO A 423 7.04 -11.61 26.57
N SER A 424 6.25 -12.04 27.57
CA SER A 424 5.06 -12.85 27.34
C SER A 424 3.84 -11.95 27.14
N MET A 425 2.92 -12.35 26.26
CA MET A 425 1.71 -11.59 25.93
C MET A 425 0.48 -12.46 25.82
N THR A 426 -0.66 -11.80 25.99
CA THR A 426 -1.97 -12.28 25.57
C THR A 426 -2.52 -11.37 24.49
N VAL A 427 -2.91 -11.96 23.37
CA VAL A 427 -3.55 -11.28 22.24
C VAL A 427 -4.96 -11.83 22.08
N ALA A 428 -5.94 -10.94 21.96
CA ALA A 428 -7.28 -11.28 21.51
C ALA A 428 -7.62 -10.43 20.29
N PHE A 429 -8.04 -11.07 19.22
CA PHE A 429 -8.45 -10.42 17.98
C PHE A 429 -9.83 -10.92 17.56
N ALA A 430 -10.68 -10.01 17.10
CA ALA A 430 -11.97 -10.35 16.50
C ALA A 430 -12.26 -9.47 15.29
N SER A 431 -12.61 -10.10 14.17
CA SER A 431 -13.10 -9.41 12.98
C SER A 431 -13.91 -10.36 12.11
N LYS A 432 -15.07 -9.89 11.64
CA LYS A 432 -15.85 -10.58 10.58
C LYS A 432 -15.33 -10.25 9.17
N ALA A 433 -14.42 -9.29 9.07
CA ALA A 433 -13.98 -8.69 7.82
C ALA A 433 -12.66 -9.29 7.30
N TYR A 434 -11.73 -9.54 8.21
CA TYR A 434 -10.42 -10.07 7.86
C TYR A 434 -10.44 -11.59 7.78
N ALA A 435 -9.91 -12.13 6.69
CA ALA A 435 -9.61 -13.54 6.60
C ALA A 435 -8.56 -13.94 7.65
N PRO A 436 -8.55 -15.19 8.15
CA PRO A 436 -7.63 -15.61 9.21
C PRO A 436 -6.14 -15.36 8.93
N HIS A 437 -5.70 -15.48 7.67
CA HIS A 437 -4.31 -15.20 7.30
C HIS A 437 -3.98 -13.69 7.43
N THR A 438 -4.86 -12.83 6.91
CA THR A 438 -4.73 -11.37 7.00
C THR A 438 -4.75 -10.88 8.44
N ALA A 439 -5.62 -11.48 9.28
CA ALA A 439 -5.65 -11.21 10.70
C ALA A 439 -4.31 -11.53 11.39
N ARG A 440 -3.65 -12.64 11.01
CA ARG A 440 -2.33 -12.98 11.57
C ARG A 440 -1.26 -11.96 11.21
N GLU A 441 -1.23 -11.52 9.95
CA GLU A 441 -0.29 -10.50 9.48
C GLU A 441 -0.50 -9.16 10.20
N LEU A 442 -1.76 -8.74 10.36
CA LEU A 442 -2.13 -7.54 11.11
C LEU A 442 -1.66 -7.63 12.57
N ILE A 443 -1.97 -8.73 13.26
CA ILE A 443 -1.53 -8.94 14.65
C ILE A 443 0.01 -8.93 14.73
N ALA A 444 0.70 -9.62 13.82
CA ALA A 444 2.16 -9.64 13.81
C ALA A 444 2.74 -8.23 13.62
N HIS A 445 2.15 -7.44 12.72
CA HIS A 445 2.54 -6.05 12.52
C HIS A 445 2.34 -5.20 13.79
N GLU A 446 1.16 -5.26 14.40
CA GLU A 446 0.82 -4.52 15.63
C GLU A 446 1.72 -4.93 16.81
N LEU A 447 2.09 -6.20 16.91
CA LEU A 447 3.06 -6.67 17.90
C LEU A 447 4.46 -6.08 17.64
N LEU A 448 4.93 -6.11 16.40
CA LEU A 448 6.24 -5.54 16.07
C LEU A 448 6.26 -4.03 16.36
N GLN A 449 5.22 -3.29 15.98
CA GLN A 449 5.10 -1.86 16.26
C GLN A 449 4.99 -1.56 17.76
N GLY A 450 4.08 -2.24 18.47
CA GLY A 450 3.80 -2.00 19.89
C GLY A 450 5.00 -2.24 20.81
N TYR A 451 5.90 -3.14 20.42
CA TYR A 451 7.16 -3.38 21.14
C TYR A 451 8.37 -2.64 20.54
N GLY A 452 8.18 -1.83 19.49
CA GLY A 452 9.25 -1.10 18.83
C GLY A 452 10.30 -2.00 18.19
N LEU A 453 9.87 -3.12 17.60
CA LEU A 453 10.73 -4.16 17.04
C LEU A 453 10.71 -4.12 15.50
N ARG A 454 11.79 -4.61 14.90
CA ARG A 454 11.93 -4.81 13.46
C ARG A 454 12.38 -6.24 13.21
N MET A 455 11.81 -6.84 12.17
CA MET A 455 12.14 -8.17 11.70
C MET A 455 12.96 -8.09 10.41
N ASP A 456 14.22 -8.51 10.47
CA ASP A 456 15.14 -8.56 9.34
C ASP A 456 15.13 -9.97 8.72
N TRP A 457 14.52 -10.13 7.55
CA TRP A 457 14.44 -11.39 6.79
C TRP A 457 15.72 -11.74 6.01
N ALA A 458 16.83 -11.05 6.28
CA ALA A 458 18.09 -11.42 5.67
C ALA A 458 18.46 -12.82 6.19
N ALA A 459 18.43 -13.82 5.31
CA ALA A 459 18.82 -15.19 5.64
C ALA A 459 20.17 -15.11 6.38
N PRO A 460 20.21 -15.36 7.70
CA PRO A 460 21.48 -15.41 8.39
C PRO A 460 22.32 -16.48 7.69
N PRO A 461 23.63 -16.27 7.53
CA PRO A 461 24.48 -17.33 7.01
C PRO A 461 24.21 -18.60 7.80
N ALA A 462 24.09 -19.74 7.13
CA ALA A 462 23.81 -21.01 7.80
C ALA A 462 24.77 -21.19 8.98
N GLN A 463 24.24 -21.11 10.20
CA GLN A 463 25.02 -21.11 11.44
C GLN A 463 24.67 -22.35 12.28
N TYR A 464 25.51 -22.63 13.27
CA TYR A 464 25.22 -23.64 14.29
C TYR A 464 25.04 -23.00 15.65
N VAL A 465 24.25 -23.62 16.52
CA VAL A 465 24.13 -23.25 17.93
C VAL A 465 24.64 -24.41 18.78
N LEU A 466 25.56 -24.11 19.68
CA LEU A 466 26.05 -25.04 20.69
C LEU A 466 25.16 -24.92 21.93
N GLU A 467 24.48 -26.00 22.30
CA GLU A 467 23.49 -26.04 23.38
C GLU A 467 23.86 -27.13 24.40
N VAL A 468 23.40 -26.97 25.65
CA VAL A 468 23.49 -28.03 26.67
C VAL A 468 22.36 -29.04 26.42
N ALA A 469 22.72 -30.29 26.17
CA ALA A 469 21.78 -31.40 26.03
C ALA A 469 21.56 -32.14 27.35
N ASP A 470 22.61 -32.26 28.17
CA ASP A 470 22.57 -32.90 29.49
C ASP A 470 23.53 -32.15 30.44
N GLU A 471 22.95 -31.36 31.34
CA GLU A 471 23.71 -30.53 32.29
C GLU A 471 24.48 -31.38 33.31
N ALA A 472 23.93 -32.54 33.72
CA ALA A 472 24.57 -33.40 34.70
C ALA A 472 25.80 -34.10 34.09
N LEU A 473 25.71 -34.49 32.82
CA LEU A 473 26.83 -35.04 32.07
C LEU A 473 27.90 -33.98 31.81
N LEU A 474 27.51 -32.78 31.37
CA LEU A 474 28.44 -31.68 31.10
C LEU A 474 29.28 -31.31 32.34
N LYS A 475 28.67 -31.32 33.53
CA LYS A 475 29.37 -31.06 34.81
C LYS A 475 30.46 -32.09 35.11
N GLN A 476 30.38 -33.32 34.61
CA GLN A 476 31.44 -34.33 34.79
C GLN A 476 32.71 -33.99 34.00
N PHE A 477 32.58 -33.16 32.97
CA PHE A 477 33.70 -32.72 32.12
C PHE A 477 34.25 -31.35 32.52
N HIS A 478 33.67 -30.69 33.53
CA HIS A 478 34.25 -29.49 34.11
C HIS A 478 35.39 -29.87 35.06
N ASN A 479 36.59 -29.35 34.82
CA ASN A 479 37.70 -29.46 35.76
C ASN A 479 38.38 -28.09 35.95
N PRO A 480 38.27 -27.45 37.12
CA PRO A 480 38.84 -26.14 37.36
C PRO A 480 40.38 -26.14 37.44
N GLU A 481 41.02 -27.30 37.57
CA GLU A 481 42.48 -27.42 37.61
C GLU A 481 43.12 -27.46 36.22
N ASP A 482 42.35 -27.65 35.16
CA ASP A 482 42.88 -27.68 33.80
C ASP A 482 43.17 -26.27 33.31
N SER A 483 44.40 -26.04 32.87
CA SER A 483 44.73 -24.88 32.04
C SER A 483 44.26 -25.10 30.61
N LEU A 484 43.85 -24.02 29.93
CA LEU A 484 43.54 -24.05 28.50
C LEU A 484 44.66 -24.69 27.67
N GLN A 485 44.38 -25.84 27.08
CA GLN A 485 45.27 -26.54 26.16
C GLN A 485 44.45 -27.17 25.04
N VAL A 486 44.81 -26.90 23.79
CA VAL A 486 44.15 -27.44 22.61
C VAL A 486 45.12 -28.33 21.84
N TYR A 487 44.77 -29.61 21.72
CA TYR A 487 45.54 -30.61 21.00
C TYR A 487 44.85 -30.96 19.69
N HIS A 488 45.51 -30.65 18.57
CA HIS A 488 45.03 -31.02 17.24
C HIS A 488 45.70 -32.31 16.77
N ASN A 489 44.93 -33.38 16.60
CA ASN A 489 45.37 -34.52 15.83
C ASN A 489 45.11 -34.25 14.34
N ARG A 490 46.17 -33.86 13.63
CA ARG A 490 46.10 -33.47 12.21
C ARG A 490 45.68 -34.60 11.25
N TYR A 491 45.76 -35.85 11.67
CA TYR A 491 45.45 -37.00 10.81
C TYR A 491 43.99 -37.47 10.93
N ASP A 492 43.39 -37.30 12.10
CA ASP A 492 42.05 -37.84 12.39
C ASP A 492 40.97 -36.76 12.53
N HIS A 493 41.30 -35.49 12.28
CA HIS A 493 40.40 -34.34 12.51
C HIS A 493 39.87 -34.26 13.95
N LEU A 494 40.55 -34.90 14.91
CA LEU A 494 40.20 -34.87 16.33
C LEU A 494 40.85 -33.69 17.01
N VAL A 495 40.07 -32.96 17.80
CA VAL A 495 40.55 -31.89 18.67
C VAL A 495 40.19 -32.22 20.11
N PHE A 496 41.18 -32.19 20.98
CA PHE A 496 41.00 -32.32 22.42
C PHE A 496 41.28 -30.96 23.06
N ALA A 497 40.26 -30.35 23.63
CA ALA A 497 40.36 -29.09 24.34
C ALA A 497 40.23 -29.36 25.85
N LEU A 498 41.23 -28.97 26.62
CA LEU A 498 41.25 -29.06 28.09
C LEU A 498 41.13 -27.65 28.66
N GLY A 499 40.32 -27.51 29.71
CA GLY A 499 40.10 -26.22 30.35
C GLY A 499 39.48 -25.16 29.43
N ALA A 500 38.89 -25.57 28.30
CA ALA A 500 38.34 -24.65 27.32
C ALA A 500 36.95 -24.18 27.69
N ASP A 501 36.70 -22.88 27.62
CA ASP A 501 35.36 -22.34 27.83
C ASP A 501 34.45 -22.60 26.59
N MET A 502 33.15 -22.33 26.75
CA MET A 502 32.19 -22.61 25.66
C MET A 502 32.33 -21.65 24.46
N ASP A 503 32.96 -20.49 24.63
CA ASP A 503 33.25 -19.56 23.54
C ASP A 503 34.44 -20.09 22.73
N GLU A 504 35.46 -20.63 23.39
CA GLU A 504 36.61 -21.29 22.76
C GLU A 504 36.20 -22.55 21.99
N VAL A 505 35.34 -23.39 22.60
CA VAL A 505 34.76 -24.55 21.92
C VAL A 505 33.96 -24.11 20.69
N SER A 506 33.18 -23.03 20.79
CA SER A 506 32.44 -22.48 19.64
C SER A 506 33.38 -21.96 18.55
N GLY A 507 34.47 -21.27 18.92
CA GLY A 507 35.49 -20.79 17.98
C GLY A 507 36.19 -21.92 17.22
N LEU A 508 36.52 -23.02 17.89
CA LEU A 508 37.10 -24.21 17.25
C LEU A 508 36.13 -24.84 16.23
N LEU A 509 34.85 -24.87 16.54
CA LEU A 509 33.82 -25.40 15.64
C LEU A 509 33.58 -24.46 14.44
N GLU A 510 33.62 -23.15 14.65
CA GLU A 510 33.50 -22.15 13.61
C GLU A 510 34.66 -22.21 12.61
N GLU A 511 35.89 -22.27 13.12
CA GLU A 511 37.10 -22.44 12.29
C GLU A 511 37.01 -23.72 11.45
N ALA A 512 36.56 -24.82 12.05
CA ALA A 512 36.49 -26.11 11.40
C ALA A 512 35.44 -26.20 10.28
N PHE A 513 34.26 -25.61 10.49
CA PHE A 513 33.13 -25.74 9.55
C PHE A 513 32.97 -24.56 8.60
N GLY A 514 33.74 -23.48 8.79
CA GLY A 514 33.61 -22.25 8.00
C GLY A 514 32.21 -21.64 8.11
N LYS A 515 31.53 -21.88 9.24
CA LYS A 515 30.17 -21.43 9.53
C LYS A 515 30.13 -20.90 10.96
N PRO A 516 29.46 -19.77 11.21
CA PRO A 516 29.35 -19.21 12.56
C PRO A 516 28.80 -20.24 13.56
N VAL A 517 29.38 -20.30 14.76
CA VAL A 517 28.88 -21.15 15.85
C VAL A 517 28.59 -20.28 17.07
N VAL A 518 27.32 -20.19 17.44
CA VAL A 518 26.87 -19.40 18.58
C VAL A 518 26.89 -20.25 19.85
N ASN A 519 27.54 -19.76 20.90
CA ASN A 519 27.47 -20.34 22.24
C ASN A 519 26.08 -20.07 22.86
N GLY A 520 25.17 -21.03 22.75
CA GLY A 520 23.84 -21.01 23.36
C GLY A 520 23.75 -21.78 24.69
N THR A 521 24.89 -22.11 25.31
CA THR A 521 24.93 -23.00 26.49
C THR A 521 24.57 -22.29 27.79
N GLY A 522 24.71 -20.96 27.84
CA GLY A 522 24.53 -20.16 29.06
C GLY A 522 25.57 -20.41 30.16
N GLN A 523 26.65 -21.15 29.87
CA GLN A 523 27.71 -21.39 30.84
C GLN A 523 28.63 -20.16 31.00
N PRO A 524 29.14 -19.87 32.21
CA PRO A 524 30.09 -18.78 32.42
C PRO A 524 31.39 -19.02 31.64
N THR A 525 31.98 -17.95 31.07
CA THR A 525 33.30 -18.00 30.40
C THR A 525 34.45 -18.35 31.35
N SER A 526 34.23 -18.29 32.66
CA SER A 526 35.21 -18.75 33.66
C SER A 526 35.20 -20.27 33.89
N MET A 527 34.26 -21.01 33.31
CA MET A 527 34.20 -22.47 33.44
C MET A 527 34.90 -23.15 32.25
N GLY A 528 36.06 -23.75 32.52
CA GLY A 528 36.77 -24.60 31.57
C GLY A 528 36.24 -26.03 31.53
N PHE A 529 36.15 -26.60 30.34
CA PHE A 529 35.64 -27.95 30.10
C PHE A 529 36.65 -28.80 29.33
N ARG A 530 36.59 -30.11 29.55
CA ARG A 530 37.27 -31.12 28.74
C ARG A 530 36.35 -31.55 27.62
N VAL A 531 36.68 -31.21 26.38
CA VAL A 531 35.87 -31.56 25.22
C VAL A 531 36.72 -32.27 24.17
N GLU A 532 36.22 -33.41 23.71
CA GLU A 532 36.72 -34.11 22.54
C GLU A 532 35.79 -33.79 21.36
N LEU A 533 36.36 -33.21 20.30
CA LEU A 533 35.65 -32.82 19.09
C LEU A 533 36.14 -33.68 17.93
N ASP A 534 35.20 -34.25 17.18
CA ASP A 534 35.48 -34.90 15.90
C ASP A 534 35.06 -33.98 14.76
N LEU A 535 36.03 -33.29 14.17
CA LEU A 535 35.82 -32.26 13.16
C LEU A 535 35.80 -32.84 11.73
N GLY A 536 35.85 -34.17 11.57
CA GLY A 536 35.83 -34.82 10.24
C GLY A 536 34.50 -34.63 9.50
N SER A 537 33.41 -34.42 10.24
CA SER A 537 32.13 -33.96 9.69
C SER A 537 31.24 -33.39 10.79
N VAL A 538 30.21 -32.62 10.42
CA VAL A 538 29.21 -32.10 11.36
C VAL A 538 28.49 -33.24 12.11
N ALA A 539 28.23 -34.37 11.44
CA ALA A 539 27.59 -35.52 12.07
C ALA A 539 28.49 -36.20 13.11
N ALA A 540 29.78 -36.33 12.81
CA ALA A 540 30.76 -36.89 13.73
C ALA A 540 30.95 -35.97 14.95
N CYS A 541 31.06 -34.67 14.72
CA CYS A 541 31.14 -33.66 15.77
C CYS A 541 29.93 -33.68 16.71
N ARG A 542 28.71 -33.80 16.15
CA ARG A 542 27.49 -33.93 16.95
C ARG A 542 27.54 -35.15 17.87
N LYS A 543 28.03 -36.28 17.37
CA LYS A 543 28.18 -37.51 18.15
C LYS A 543 29.24 -37.36 19.24
N ALA A 544 30.33 -36.64 18.97
CA ALA A 544 31.36 -36.35 19.96
C ALA A 544 30.83 -35.44 21.09
N LEU A 545 30.19 -34.32 20.73
CA LEU A 545 29.59 -33.37 21.66
C LEU A 545 28.51 -34.00 22.56
N GLN A 546 27.71 -34.94 22.03
CA GLN A 546 26.72 -35.66 22.84
C GLN A 546 27.33 -36.43 24.01
N ARG A 547 28.59 -36.89 23.89
CA ARG A 547 29.29 -37.61 24.97
C ARG A 547 29.65 -36.69 26.14
N THR A 548 29.74 -35.39 25.90
CA THR A 548 30.03 -34.37 26.91
C THR A 548 28.78 -33.61 27.35
N GLY A 549 27.59 -34.10 27.01
CA GLY A 549 26.33 -33.42 27.34
C GLY A 549 26.04 -32.18 26.51
N LEU A 550 26.73 -31.99 25.38
CA LEU A 550 26.54 -30.88 24.44
C LEU A 550 25.80 -31.33 23.18
N ARG A 551 25.17 -30.38 22.48
CA ARG A 551 24.55 -30.61 21.18
C ARG A 551 24.85 -29.46 20.24
N LEU A 552 25.26 -29.78 19.02
CA LEU A 552 25.42 -28.81 17.93
C LEU A 552 24.20 -28.86 17.01
N ARG A 553 23.31 -27.87 17.10
CA ARG A 553 22.10 -27.77 16.28
C ARG A 553 22.37 -26.87 15.07
N ALA A 554 21.89 -27.28 13.89
CA ALA A 554 21.89 -26.36 12.75
C ALA A 554 20.79 -25.32 12.99
N ASP A 555 21.13 -24.05 12.84
CA ASP A 555 20.16 -22.98 12.94
C ASP A 555 19.54 -22.72 11.57
N TYR A 556 18.21 -22.77 11.53
CA TYR A 556 17.40 -22.46 10.34
C TYR A 556 16.69 -21.13 10.50
N SER A 557 17.14 -20.28 11.44
CA SER A 557 16.73 -18.89 11.54
C SER A 557 16.71 -18.27 10.15
N CYS A 558 15.57 -17.74 9.75
CA CYS A 558 15.40 -17.01 8.49
C CYS A 558 15.10 -15.53 8.74
N ALA A 559 14.86 -15.16 10.02
CA ALA A 559 14.63 -13.78 10.44
C ALA A 559 15.34 -13.46 11.77
N ARG A 560 15.81 -12.22 11.91
CA ARG A 560 16.33 -11.66 13.16
C ARG A 560 15.43 -10.56 13.67
N LEU A 561 15.20 -10.53 14.98
CA LEU A 561 14.31 -9.58 15.60
C LEU A 561 15.08 -8.62 16.51
N ARG A 562 15.01 -7.32 16.19
CA ARG A 562 15.85 -6.26 16.78
C ARG A 562 15.01 -5.08 17.23
N VAL A 563 15.51 -4.31 18.19
CA VAL A 563 14.90 -3.02 18.57
C VAL A 563 15.06 -2.04 17.41
N SER A 564 13.96 -1.41 17.01
CA SER A 564 13.97 -0.35 16.00
C SER A 564 14.76 0.85 16.53
N PRO A 565 15.73 1.37 15.77
CA PRO A 565 16.59 2.48 16.22
C PRO A 565 15.80 3.77 16.52
N SER A 566 14.58 3.89 16.02
CA SER A 566 13.65 4.98 16.34
C SER A 566 13.08 4.93 17.76
N HIS A 567 13.17 3.80 18.46
CA HIS A 567 12.62 3.62 19.82
C HIS A 567 13.63 3.77 20.96
N THR A 568 14.93 3.89 20.65
CA THR A 568 15.99 4.14 21.64
C THR A 568 16.15 5.61 22.06
N ALA A 569 15.24 6.49 21.62
CA ALA A 569 15.25 7.91 21.95
C ALA A 569 13.99 8.32 22.73
N GLN A 570 13.73 7.68 23.88
CA GLN A 570 12.86 8.19 24.95
C GLN A 570 13.43 7.84 26.32
#